data_AF-A0A0L0UKG3-F1
#
_entry.id   AF-A0A0L0UKG3-F1
#
_cell.length_a   1.000
_cell.length_b   1.000
_cell.length_c   1.000
_cell.angle_alpha   90.00
_cell.angle_beta   90.00
_cell.angle_gamma   90.00
#
_symmetry.space_group_name_H-M   'P 1'
#
loop_
_entity.id
_entity.type
_entity.pdbx_description
1 polymer ?
#
loop_
_entity_poly.entity_id
_entity_poly.type
_entity_poly.pdbx_seq_one_letter_code
_entity_poly.pdbx_strand_id
1 'polypeptide(L)'
;MKKLKKRLQDSLMKTKCNNRTDLEALPSSNILKMEPPSTSTKPKNNKKITSLLSNGLGWAFQKKLCESWKDGALWCMTKYKPVAKKVRPINQPIPQTLNPPLKRPPLSRDPYETPLTPHPPEFTPTERITEERLKVLNFGPKDFLWEEEVKLFKHLIVKREKVLAFDTEERGLLKHSYGLHSIIQVVDH
;
A
#
# COMPACT_ATOMS: atom_id res chain seq x y z
N MET A 1 51.66 2.22 31.73
CA MET A 1 50.65 3.07 31.05
C MET A 1 49.23 2.54 31.24
N LYS A 2 48.72 2.50 32.49
CA LYS A 2 47.40 1.94 32.84
C LYS A 2 46.45 2.95 33.49
N LYS A 3 46.73 4.25 33.35
CA LYS A 3 45.99 5.34 34.01
C LYS A 3 45.12 6.22 33.09
N LEU A 4 45.07 5.95 31.78
CA LEU A 4 44.29 6.76 30.82
C LEU A 4 43.03 6.09 30.25
N LYS A 5 42.80 4.79 30.49
CA LYS A 5 41.61 4.08 29.97
C LYS A 5 40.39 4.10 30.89
N LYS A 6 40.50 4.63 32.11
CA LYS A 6 39.41 4.66 33.10
C LYS A 6 38.55 5.94 33.03
N ARG A 7 38.98 6.98 32.30
CA ARG A 7 38.24 8.26 32.20
C ARG A 7 37.26 8.34 31.02
N LEU A 8 37.27 7.37 30.10
CA LEU A 8 36.34 7.34 28.96
C LEU A 8 35.09 6.49 29.19
N GLN A 9 35.03 5.69 30.27
CA GLN A 9 33.85 4.88 30.59
C GLN A 9 32.90 5.55 31.61
N ASP A 10 33.35 6.60 32.31
CA ASP A 10 32.52 7.33 33.28
C ASP A 10 31.68 8.46 32.65
N SER A 11 31.84 8.72 31.33
CA SER A 11 31.13 9.78 30.59
C SER A 11 29.89 9.29 29.83
N LEU A 12 29.60 7.99 29.80
CA LEU A 12 28.52 7.44 28.96
C LEU A 12 27.50 6.58 29.74
N MET A 13 27.33 6.85 31.03
CA MET A 13 26.33 6.20 31.89
C MET A 13 25.69 7.23 32.81
N LYS A 14 24.91 8.16 32.23
CA LYS A 14 24.03 9.06 32.98
C LYS A 14 22.90 9.57 32.09
N THR A 15 21.95 8.70 31.82
CA THR A 15 20.58 9.07 31.43
C THR A 15 19.62 8.40 32.39
N LYS A 16 19.55 8.99 33.58
CA LYS A 16 18.56 8.68 34.60
C LYS A 16 17.33 9.54 34.28
N CYS A 17 16.39 8.99 33.52
CA CYS A 17 15.09 9.64 33.31
C CYS A 17 14.23 9.42 34.55
N ASN A 18 14.31 10.36 35.49
CA ASN A 18 13.24 10.66 36.43
C ASN A 18 12.95 12.15 36.28
N ASN A 19 11.72 12.49 35.90
CA ASN A 19 10.86 13.46 36.58
C ASN A 19 9.53 13.58 35.80
N ARG A 20 8.46 13.14 36.47
CA ARG A 20 7.09 13.61 36.27
C ARG A 20 6.98 15.01 36.88
N THR A 21 6.00 15.78 36.41
CA THR A 21 5.76 17.24 36.56
C THR A 21 6.69 18.03 35.64
N ASP A 22 6.20 18.59 34.53
CA ASP A 22 5.28 19.72 34.56
C ASP A 22 4.12 19.62 33.55
N LEU A 23 2.93 19.96 34.05
CA LEU A 23 1.72 20.23 33.28
C LEU A 23 1.75 21.71 32.92
N GLU A 24 2.11 22.04 31.68
CA GLU A 24 1.74 23.32 31.07
C GLU A 24 0.91 23.06 29.82
N ALA A 25 -0.27 23.69 29.83
CA ALA A 25 -1.33 23.53 28.86
C ALA A 25 -0.97 24.16 27.51
N LEU A 26 -1.22 23.42 26.42
CA LEU A 26 -1.33 23.99 25.08
C LEU A 26 -2.73 23.68 24.50
N PRO A 27 -3.34 24.65 23.81
CA PRO A 27 -4.78 24.75 23.62
C PRO A 27 -5.36 23.68 22.69
N SER A 28 -6.50 23.15 23.12
CA SER A 28 -7.41 22.23 22.44
C SER A 28 -8.02 22.86 21.17
N SER A 29 -7.24 23.05 20.14
CA SER A 29 -7.77 23.45 18.83
C SER A 29 -6.92 22.83 17.74
N ASN A 30 -7.14 21.52 17.51
CA ASN A 30 -7.04 20.85 16.21
C ASN A 30 -7.32 19.36 16.41
N ILE A 31 -8.53 19.04 16.88
CA ILE A 31 -9.10 17.71 16.65
C ILE A 31 -9.62 17.75 15.21
N LEU A 32 -8.89 17.13 14.29
CA LEU A 32 -9.42 16.74 12.99
C LEU A 32 -10.68 15.91 13.24
N LYS A 33 -11.85 16.52 13.02
CA LYS A 33 -13.14 15.82 12.95
C LYS A 33 -13.03 14.79 11.83
N MET A 34 -12.86 13.53 12.20
CA MET A 34 -13.13 12.43 11.29
C MET A 34 -14.64 12.34 11.12
N GLU A 35 -15.17 12.84 10.01
CA GLU A 35 -16.54 12.54 9.62
C GLU A 35 -16.67 11.07 9.22
N PRO A 36 -17.78 10.40 9.57
CA PRO A 36 -18.02 9.03 9.16
C PRO A 36 -18.12 8.94 7.63
N PRO A 37 -17.62 7.87 7.01
CA PRO A 37 -17.69 7.72 5.56
C PRO A 37 -19.16 7.76 5.10
N SER A 38 -19.46 8.73 4.24
CA SER A 38 -20.73 8.84 3.54
C SER A 38 -21.02 7.53 2.81
N THR A 39 -22.15 6.93 3.15
CA THR A 39 -22.64 5.69 2.57
C THR A 39 -22.92 5.87 1.08
N SER A 40 -22.07 5.34 0.20
CA SER A 40 -22.49 4.78 -1.10
C SER A 40 -21.30 4.26 -1.90
N THR A 41 -20.91 3.02 -1.65
CA THR A 41 -20.33 2.17 -2.70
C THR A 41 -20.61 0.73 -2.28
N LYS A 42 -21.48 0.03 -3.01
CA LYS A 42 -21.82 -1.37 -2.73
C LYS A 42 -20.74 -2.26 -3.35
N PRO A 43 -19.94 -3.01 -2.57
CA PRO A 43 -19.09 -4.05 -3.15
C PRO A 43 -19.96 -5.17 -3.72
N LYS A 44 -19.76 -5.54 -4.98
CA LYS A 44 -20.53 -6.59 -5.68
C LYS A 44 -20.25 -8.03 -5.19
N ASN A 45 -19.64 -8.21 -4.01
CA ASN A 45 -19.45 -9.52 -3.38
C ASN A 45 -19.72 -9.51 -1.87
N ASN A 46 -20.76 -8.75 -1.47
CA ASN A 46 -21.10 -8.55 -0.06
C ASN A 46 -21.42 -9.84 0.69
N LYS A 47 -22.09 -10.84 0.09
CA LYS A 47 -22.60 -12.01 0.84
C LYS A 47 -21.51 -12.80 1.57
N LYS A 48 -20.33 -12.94 0.96
CA LYS A 48 -19.19 -13.69 1.52
C LYS A 48 -18.40 -12.85 2.54
N ILE A 49 -18.30 -11.53 2.34
CA ILE A 49 -17.66 -10.61 3.27
C ILE A 49 -18.55 -10.40 4.51
N THR A 50 -19.86 -10.24 4.31
CA THR A 50 -20.85 -10.11 5.39
C THR A 50 -20.95 -11.38 6.22
N SER A 51 -20.79 -12.56 5.63
CA SER A 51 -20.79 -13.83 6.40
C SER A 51 -19.48 -14.04 7.20
N LEU A 52 -18.34 -13.55 6.69
CA LEU A 52 -17.09 -13.55 7.46
C LEU A 52 -17.14 -12.53 8.61
N LEU A 53 -17.78 -11.38 8.39
CA LEU A 53 -17.99 -10.35 9.41
C LEU A 53 -19.09 -10.70 10.41
N SER A 54 -20.10 -11.48 10.02
CA SER A 54 -21.11 -12.00 10.96
C SER A 54 -20.50 -13.00 11.94
N ASN A 55 -19.46 -13.71 11.51
CA ASN A 55 -18.70 -14.64 12.34
C ASN A 55 -17.52 -13.98 13.07
N GLY A 56 -17.34 -12.66 12.92
CA GLY A 56 -16.26 -11.88 13.50
C GLY A 56 -16.73 -10.58 14.17
N LEU A 57 -15.80 -9.64 14.40
CA LEU A 57 -16.11 -8.30 14.93
C LEU A 57 -16.78 -7.44 13.86
N GLY A 58 -18.08 -7.61 13.64
CA GLY A 58 -18.88 -6.75 12.77
C GLY A 58 -18.90 -5.28 13.23
N TRP A 59 -19.23 -4.36 12.31
CA TRP A 59 -19.19 -2.90 12.55
C TRP A 59 -19.97 -2.45 13.79
N ALA A 60 -21.20 -2.94 13.98
CA ALA A 60 -22.02 -2.57 15.14
C ALA A 60 -21.40 -3.05 16.46
N PHE A 61 -20.76 -4.22 16.44
CA PHE A 61 -20.04 -4.76 17.60
C PHE A 61 -18.76 -3.96 17.88
N GLN A 62 -18.01 -3.56 16.85
CA GLN A 62 -16.84 -2.68 16.99
C GLN A 62 -17.20 -1.31 17.57
N LYS A 63 -18.32 -0.72 17.11
CA LYS A 63 -18.81 0.57 17.63
C LYS A 63 -19.17 0.47 19.11
N LYS A 64 -19.93 -0.57 19.48
CA LYS A 64 -20.31 -0.87 20.87
C LYS A 64 -19.09 -1.16 21.76
N LEU A 65 -18.08 -1.87 21.24
CA LEU A 65 -16.81 -2.08 21.94
C LEU A 65 -16.05 -0.77 22.16
N CYS A 66 -16.03 0.13 21.18
CA CYS A 66 -15.36 1.42 21.28
C CYS A 66 -16.05 2.34 22.30
N GLU A 67 -17.38 2.36 22.32
CA GLU A 67 -18.19 3.06 23.34
C GLU A 67 -17.91 2.48 24.74
N SER A 68 -18.05 1.16 24.93
CA SER A 68 -17.77 0.51 26.21
C SER A 68 -16.30 0.59 26.67
N TRP A 69 -15.34 0.75 25.75
CA TRP A 69 -13.95 1.01 26.09
C TRP A 69 -13.75 2.42 26.64
N LYS A 70 -14.43 3.43 26.06
CA LYS A 70 -14.41 4.81 26.58
C LYS A 70 -15.05 4.92 27.95
N ASP A 71 -16.10 4.13 28.18
CA ASP A 71 -16.82 4.08 29.46
C ASP A 71 -16.08 3.24 30.53
N GLY A 72 -14.90 2.67 30.20
CA GLY A 72 -14.11 1.83 31.10
C GLY A 72 -14.75 0.47 31.44
N ALA A 73 -15.90 0.15 30.84
CA ALA A 73 -16.65 -1.08 31.08
C ALA A 73 -16.07 -2.30 30.32
N LEU A 74 -15.26 -2.06 29.29
CA LEU A 74 -14.69 -3.14 28.50
C LEU A 74 -13.41 -3.73 29.11
N TRP A 75 -13.55 -4.87 29.76
CA TRP A 75 -12.41 -5.73 30.12
C TRP A 75 -11.97 -6.53 28.90
N CYS A 76 -11.00 -6.00 28.15
CA CYS A 76 -10.36 -6.74 27.07
C CYS A 76 -9.53 -7.90 27.66
N MET A 77 -10.08 -9.12 27.69
CA MET A 77 -9.30 -10.35 27.88
C MET A 77 -8.41 -10.59 26.65
N THR A 78 -7.41 -9.75 26.45
CA THR A 78 -6.34 -10.06 25.51
C THR A 78 -5.55 -11.21 26.10
N LYS A 79 -5.65 -12.40 25.50
CA LYS A 79 -4.77 -13.49 25.88
C LYS A 79 -3.35 -13.06 25.54
N TYR A 80 -2.55 -12.76 26.56
CA TYR A 80 -1.15 -12.39 26.40
C TYR A 80 -0.48 -13.43 25.51
N LYS A 81 0.11 -13.00 24.38
CA LYS A 81 0.88 -13.90 23.52
C LYS A 81 2.21 -14.14 24.25
N PRO A 82 2.42 -15.34 24.83
CA PRO A 82 3.62 -15.59 25.61
C PRO A 82 4.84 -15.41 24.74
N VAL A 83 5.95 -14.99 25.34
CA VAL A 83 7.21 -14.73 24.63
C VAL A 83 7.62 -15.91 23.76
N ALA A 84 7.41 -17.14 24.24
CA ALA A 84 7.67 -18.38 23.50
C ALA A 84 6.87 -18.52 22.18
N LYS A 85 5.67 -17.93 22.09
CA LYS A 85 4.82 -17.96 20.87
C LYS A 85 5.03 -16.73 19.97
N LYS A 86 5.90 -15.80 20.35
CA LYS A 86 6.14 -14.58 19.58
C LYS A 86 7.23 -14.84 18.54
N VAL A 87 6.83 -14.86 17.27
CA VAL A 87 7.74 -14.83 16.14
C VAL A 87 8.46 -13.48 16.09
N ARG A 88 9.79 -13.48 16.14
CA ARG A 88 10.61 -12.27 16.02
C ARG A 88 11.42 -12.33 14.72
N PRO A 89 11.32 -11.30 13.86
CA PRO A 89 12.22 -11.21 12.71
C PRO A 89 13.65 -11.00 13.21
N ILE A 90 14.61 -11.65 12.56
CA ILE A 90 16.03 -11.50 12.87
C ILE A 90 16.65 -10.57 11.83
N ASN A 91 17.54 -9.69 12.28
CA ASN A 91 18.36 -8.85 11.40
C ASN A 91 19.51 -9.67 10.78
N GLN A 92 19.20 -10.71 10.01
CA GLN A 92 20.18 -11.46 9.22
C GLN A 92 20.30 -10.82 7.82
N PRO A 93 21.49 -10.89 7.19
CA PRO A 93 21.61 -10.53 5.78
C PRO A 93 20.69 -11.44 4.96
N ILE A 94 19.82 -10.84 4.14
CA ILE A 94 18.88 -11.58 3.29
C ILE A 94 19.68 -12.46 2.33
N PRO A 95 19.61 -13.80 2.41
CA PRO A 95 20.28 -14.65 1.45
C PRO A 95 19.71 -14.41 0.05
N GLN A 96 20.60 -14.31 -0.94
CA GLN A 96 20.24 -14.01 -2.33
C GLN A 96 19.25 -15.03 -2.94
N THR A 97 19.21 -16.24 -2.38
CA THR A 97 18.31 -17.33 -2.80
C THR A 97 16.84 -17.09 -2.41
N LEU A 98 16.55 -16.21 -1.44
CA LEU A 98 15.16 -15.92 -1.00
C LEU A 98 14.38 -15.08 -2.00
N ASN A 99 15.07 -14.30 -2.84
CA ASN A 99 14.42 -13.47 -3.83
C ASN A 99 14.96 -13.84 -5.21
N PRO A 100 14.53 -14.99 -5.77
CA PRO A 100 14.96 -15.37 -7.10
C PRO A 100 14.61 -14.27 -8.09
N PRO A 101 15.47 -14.03 -9.10
CA PRO A 101 15.21 -12.98 -10.08
C PRO A 101 13.89 -13.25 -10.80
N LEU A 102 13.20 -12.16 -11.18
CA LEU A 102 11.95 -12.26 -11.93
C LEU A 102 12.18 -12.99 -13.25
N LYS A 103 11.34 -13.98 -13.52
CA LYS A 103 11.33 -14.70 -14.78
C LYS A 103 10.60 -13.88 -15.82
N ARG A 104 11.22 -13.74 -17.00
CA ARG A 104 10.53 -13.11 -18.14
C ARG A 104 9.31 -13.93 -18.52
N PRO A 105 8.13 -13.30 -18.73
CA PRO A 105 6.98 -13.98 -19.30
C PRO A 105 7.30 -14.57 -20.68
N PRO A 106 6.68 -15.70 -21.06
CA PRO A 106 6.55 -16.01 -22.47
C PRO A 106 5.70 -14.92 -23.12
N LEU A 107 6.27 -14.22 -24.10
CA LEU A 107 5.57 -13.17 -24.85
C LEU A 107 4.80 -13.85 -25.98
N SER A 108 3.49 -13.60 -26.06
CA SER A 108 2.66 -14.13 -27.15
C SER A 108 2.93 -13.41 -28.47
N ARG A 109 3.48 -12.20 -28.43
CA ARG A 109 3.84 -11.37 -29.57
C ARG A 109 5.14 -10.62 -29.28
N ASP A 110 5.84 -10.19 -30.33
CA ASP A 110 6.92 -9.22 -30.19
C ASP A 110 6.37 -7.89 -29.60
N PRO A 111 6.93 -7.43 -28.47
CA PRO A 111 6.55 -6.18 -27.84
C PRO A 111 6.90 -4.94 -28.69
N TYR A 112 7.94 -5.01 -29.51
CA TYR A 112 8.45 -3.91 -30.32
C TYR A 112 7.67 -3.75 -31.64
N GLU A 113 7.12 -4.83 -32.18
CA GLU A 113 6.34 -4.78 -33.42
C GLU A 113 4.89 -4.36 -33.18
N THR A 114 4.63 -3.06 -33.03
CA THR A 114 3.25 -2.56 -32.94
C THR A 114 2.70 -2.32 -34.35
N PRO A 115 1.59 -2.96 -34.76
CA PRO A 115 0.98 -2.65 -36.05
C PRO A 115 0.37 -1.25 -35.95
N LEU A 116 1.09 -0.24 -36.43
CA LEU A 116 0.62 1.13 -36.53
C LEU A 116 0.24 1.40 -37.98
N THR A 117 -0.86 2.09 -38.19
CA THR A 117 -1.25 2.57 -39.52
C THR A 117 -0.65 3.95 -39.73
N PRO A 118 -0.15 4.28 -40.94
CA PRO A 118 0.40 5.61 -41.23
C PRO A 118 -0.63 6.73 -41.06
N HIS A 119 -1.91 6.40 -41.26
CA HIS A 119 -3.04 7.28 -40.98
C HIS A 119 -3.85 6.67 -39.81
N PRO A 120 -3.67 7.16 -38.58
CA PRO A 120 -4.43 6.67 -37.44
C PRO A 120 -5.91 7.11 -37.57
N PRO A 121 -6.86 6.24 -37.20
CA PRO A 121 -8.28 6.62 -37.13
C PRO A 121 -8.51 7.67 -36.05
N GLU A 122 -9.66 8.33 -36.11
CA GLU A 122 -10.10 9.23 -35.04
C GLU A 122 -10.33 8.47 -33.73
N PHE A 123 -10.21 9.20 -32.62
CA PHE A 123 -10.35 8.60 -31.29
C PHE A 123 -11.80 8.17 -31.04
N THR A 124 -11.97 6.89 -30.71
CA THR A 124 -13.24 6.34 -30.24
C THR A 124 -13.10 5.91 -28.78
N PRO A 125 -13.94 6.41 -27.86
CA PRO A 125 -13.87 6.01 -26.45
C PRO A 125 -14.12 4.50 -26.33
N THR A 126 -13.27 3.84 -25.54
CA THR A 126 -13.35 2.40 -25.26
C THR A 126 -13.71 2.20 -23.78
N GLU A 127 -14.00 0.96 -23.36
CA GLU A 127 -14.37 0.63 -21.98
C GLU A 127 -13.43 1.23 -20.92
N ARG A 128 -12.11 1.28 -21.20
CA ARG A 128 -11.10 1.81 -20.27
C ARG A 128 -10.61 3.22 -20.59
N ILE A 129 -10.56 3.59 -21.86
CA ILE A 129 -10.05 4.89 -22.30
C ILE A 129 -11.23 5.79 -22.65
N THR A 130 -11.59 6.67 -21.71
CA THR A 130 -12.57 7.76 -21.92
C THR A 130 -11.86 9.09 -22.16
N GLU A 131 -12.58 10.07 -22.70
CA GLU A 131 -12.04 11.42 -22.91
C GLU A 131 -11.58 12.09 -21.61
N GLU A 132 -12.30 11.84 -20.51
CA GLU A 132 -11.96 12.34 -19.17
C GLU A 132 -10.60 11.80 -18.72
N ARG A 133 -10.38 10.50 -18.89
CA ARG A 133 -9.12 9.84 -18.55
C ARG A 133 -7.96 10.29 -19.45
N LEU A 134 -8.23 10.59 -20.73
CA LEU A 134 -7.23 11.17 -21.62
C LEU A 134 -6.81 12.58 -21.22
N LYS A 135 -7.69 13.41 -20.65
CA LYS A 135 -7.34 14.75 -20.16
C LYS A 135 -6.37 14.72 -18.98
N VAL A 136 -6.36 13.62 -18.22
CA VAL A 136 -5.40 13.40 -17.11
C VAL A 136 -4.00 13.11 -17.65
N LEU A 137 -3.89 12.52 -18.85
CA LEU A 137 -2.61 12.24 -19.47
C LEU A 137 -1.97 13.53 -19.98
N ASN A 138 -0.80 13.86 -19.45
CA ASN A 138 0.00 14.98 -19.92
C ASN A 138 0.89 14.52 -21.09
N PHE A 139 0.66 15.09 -22.28
CA PHE A 139 1.43 14.81 -23.49
C PHE A 139 2.67 15.71 -23.64
N GLY A 140 2.98 16.53 -22.64
CA GLY A 140 4.09 17.47 -22.66
C GLY A 140 3.61 18.92 -22.75
N PRO A 141 4.55 19.88 -22.89
CA PRO A 141 4.24 21.28 -23.07
C PRO A 141 3.46 21.52 -24.37
N LYS A 142 2.79 22.67 -24.44
CA LYS A 142 2.08 23.10 -25.66
C LYS A 142 3.09 23.13 -26.82
N ASP A 143 2.70 22.56 -27.96
CA ASP A 143 3.50 22.43 -29.19
C ASP A 143 4.63 21.38 -29.16
N PHE A 144 4.67 20.50 -28.14
CA PHE A 144 5.63 19.37 -28.13
C PHE A 144 5.32 18.30 -29.19
N LEU A 145 4.03 18.09 -29.49
CA LEU A 145 3.55 17.13 -30.47
C LEU A 145 2.68 17.82 -31.49
N TRP A 146 2.77 17.37 -32.75
CA TRP A 146 1.82 17.78 -33.78
C TRP A 146 0.46 17.11 -33.58
N GLU A 147 -0.58 17.70 -34.17
CA GLU A 147 -1.96 17.19 -34.02
C GLU A 147 -2.08 15.73 -34.50
N GLU A 148 -1.38 15.37 -35.58
CA GLU A 148 -1.31 13.99 -36.10
C GLU A 148 -0.54 13.04 -35.18
N GLU A 149 0.52 13.51 -34.51
CA GLU A 149 1.27 12.70 -33.54
C GLU A 149 0.43 12.46 -32.29
N VAL A 150 -0.28 13.47 -31.80
CA VAL A 150 -1.24 13.33 -30.69
C VAL A 150 -2.31 12.30 -31.05
N LYS A 151 -2.82 12.32 -32.30
CA LYS A 151 -3.77 11.33 -32.81
C LYS A 151 -3.18 9.92 -32.82
N LEU A 152 -1.93 9.78 -33.25
CA LEU A 152 -1.21 8.50 -33.22
C LEU A 152 -1.01 7.98 -31.78
N PHE A 153 -0.67 8.85 -30.83
CA PHE A 153 -0.54 8.48 -29.41
C PHE A 153 -1.87 8.03 -28.82
N LYS A 154 -2.97 8.73 -29.12
CA LYS A 154 -4.32 8.29 -28.72
C LYS A 154 -4.63 6.90 -29.27
N HIS A 155 -4.32 6.64 -30.55
CA HIS A 155 -4.50 5.32 -31.15
C HIS A 155 -3.64 4.23 -30.47
N LEU A 156 -2.38 4.53 -30.14
CA LEU A 156 -1.48 3.63 -29.42
C LEU A 156 -2.03 3.28 -28.03
N ILE A 157 -2.53 4.28 -27.30
CA ILE A 157 -3.09 4.13 -25.96
C ILE A 157 -4.32 3.24 -26.01
N VAL A 158 -5.24 3.47 -26.95
CA VAL A 158 -6.42 2.62 -27.16
C VAL A 158 -6.00 1.18 -27.47
N LYS A 159 -5.04 0.99 -28.37
CA LYS A 159 -4.54 -0.34 -28.74
C LYS A 159 -3.89 -1.10 -27.57
N ARG A 160 -3.29 -0.38 -26.62
CA ARG A 160 -2.66 -0.93 -25.41
C ARG A 160 -3.41 -0.56 -24.13
N GLU A 161 -4.73 -0.43 -24.19
CA GLU A 161 -5.56 0.03 -23.06
C GLU A 161 -5.38 -0.78 -21.76
N LYS A 162 -5.00 -2.07 -21.86
CA LYS A 162 -4.82 -2.96 -20.70
C LYS A 162 -3.54 -2.68 -19.90
N VAL A 163 -2.62 -1.89 -20.45
CA VAL A 163 -1.34 -1.55 -19.80
C VAL A 163 -1.52 -0.41 -18.80
N LEU A 164 -2.47 0.49 -19.05
CA LEU A 164 -2.75 1.62 -18.18
C LEU A 164 -3.79 1.23 -17.13
N ALA A 165 -3.58 1.70 -15.91
CA ALA A 165 -4.54 1.60 -14.82
C ALA A 165 -4.81 3.01 -14.30
N PHE A 166 -6.07 3.44 -14.37
CA PHE A 166 -6.50 4.73 -13.84
C PHE A 166 -7.02 4.58 -12.41
N ASP A 167 -7.67 3.45 -12.12
CA ASP A 167 -8.21 3.15 -10.81
C ASP A 167 -7.42 2.05 -10.09
N THR A 168 -7.54 2.00 -8.76
CA THR A 168 -6.92 0.95 -7.94
C THR A 168 -7.44 -0.45 -8.27
N GLU A 169 -8.67 -0.57 -8.77
CA GLU A 169 -9.27 -1.84 -9.18
C GLU A 169 -8.67 -2.37 -10.49
N GLU A 170 -8.21 -1.47 -11.36
CA GLU A 170 -7.58 -1.81 -12.64
C GLU A 170 -6.10 -2.17 -12.46
N ARG A 171 -5.49 -1.79 -11.32
CA ARG A 171 -4.11 -2.11 -10.98
C ARG A 171 -3.93 -3.62 -10.84
N GLY A 172 -3.29 -4.22 -11.83
CA GLY A 172 -2.94 -5.63 -11.81
C GLY A 172 -1.88 -5.98 -10.76
N LEU A 173 -1.95 -7.19 -10.21
CA LEU A 173 -0.86 -7.80 -9.45
C LEU A 173 0.03 -8.62 -10.38
N LEU A 174 1.32 -8.74 -10.02
CA LEU A 174 2.25 -9.60 -10.74
C LEU A 174 1.79 -11.06 -10.61
N LYS A 175 1.77 -11.81 -11.72
CA LYS A 175 1.46 -13.24 -11.68
C LYS A 175 2.57 -14.00 -10.95
N HIS A 176 2.17 -15.01 -10.18
CA HIS A 176 3.06 -15.95 -9.48
C HIS A 176 4.02 -16.71 -10.42
N SER A 177 3.68 -16.81 -11.71
CA SER A 177 4.54 -17.40 -12.73
C SER A 177 5.81 -16.58 -12.99
N TYR A 178 5.78 -15.28 -12.72
CA TYR A 178 6.90 -14.36 -13.01
C TYR A 178 7.79 -14.15 -11.79
N GLY A 179 7.20 -14.05 -10.60
CA GLY A 179 7.92 -13.86 -9.35
C GLY A 179 7.32 -14.73 -8.26
N LEU A 180 8.20 -15.39 -7.49
CA LEU A 180 7.80 -16.09 -6.27
C LEU A 180 7.65 -15.08 -5.13
N HIS A 181 6.80 -15.39 -4.16
CA HIS A 181 6.69 -14.57 -2.95
C HIS A 181 7.98 -14.63 -2.13
N SER A 182 8.39 -13.49 -1.59
CA SER A 182 9.49 -13.43 -0.65
C SER A 182 9.08 -14.04 0.68
N ILE A 183 9.83 -15.02 1.17
CA ILE A 183 9.63 -15.63 2.48
C ILE A 183 10.46 -14.85 3.50
N ILE A 184 9.82 -14.34 4.55
CA ILE A 184 10.54 -13.73 5.69
C ILE A 184 11.09 -14.87 6.54
N GLN A 185 12.40 -14.88 6.76
CA GLN A 185 13.00 -15.90 7.63
C GLN A 185 12.55 -15.72 9.07
N VAL A 186 12.07 -16.81 9.64
CA VAL A 186 11.63 -16.93 11.03
C VAL A 186 12.40 -18.10 11.64
N VAL A 187 12.85 -17.95 12.89
CA VAL A 187 13.46 -19.04 13.65
C VAL A 187 12.40 -19.69 14.51
N ASP A 188 12.34 -21.02 14.45
CA ASP A 188 11.48 -21.83 15.32
C ASP A 188 12.02 -21.81 16.77
N HIS A 189 11.11 -21.77 17.74
CA HIS A 189 11.41 -21.68 19.18
C HIS A 189 10.90 -22.91 19.92
#